data_AF-A0A7X9HTW2-F1
#
_entry.id   AF-A0A7X9HTW2-F1
#
_cell.length_a   1.000
_cell.length_b   1.000
_cell.length_c   1.000
_cell.angle_alpha   90.00
_cell.angle_beta   90.00
_cell.angle_gamma   90.00
#
_symmetry.space_group_name_H-M   'P 1'
#
loop_
_entity.id
_entity.type
_entity.pdbx_description
1 polymer ?
#
loop_
_entity_poly.entity_id
_entity_poly.type
_entity_poly.pdbx_seq_one_letter_code
_entity_poly.pdbx_strand_id
1 'polypeptide(L)'
;YDKARRAFELIDLITETRSENYQDGTPVLSKHDILFFTLSYYIYSYVSKGKPYPRIFPGEALSKINANRTEYLREIYEIASMAKEASMLFSEVAADPRCNTKLAKRFLYEVENYYCLAEDFLALIKMMDIADELKMPSNDGDDDNCNDNCNDNCTDTYRKTIIEKIKNMALERKIGRLVLMTRLEETKEEFLLASHMRNHSIFMQFFADLEGYLANTRPEEVKLNFYDMRYLESEAFKKLR
;
A
#
# COMPACT_ATOMS: atom_id res chain seq x y z
N TYR A 1 4.62 -27.38 16.31
CA TYR A 1 5.62 -26.53 16.96
C TYR A 1 6.54 -25.86 15.95
N ASP A 2 7.17 -26.58 15.00
CA ASP A 2 8.10 -25.95 14.04
C ASP A 2 7.49 -24.84 13.17
N LYS A 3 6.23 -25.00 12.74
CA LYS A 3 5.50 -23.96 11.96
C LYS A 3 5.36 -22.65 12.72
N ALA A 4 4.95 -22.71 13.98
CA ALA A 4 4.82 -21.52 14.82
C ALA A 4 6.18 -20.88 15.07
N ARG A 5 7.23 -21.67 15.36
CA ARG A 5 8.59 -21.16 15.55
C ARG A 5 9.08 -20.41 14.30
N ARG A 6 8.96 -21.02 13.12
CA ARG A 6 9.34 -20.38 11.85
C ARG A 6 8.54 -19.10 11.60
N ALA A 7 7.24 -19.10 11.87
CA ALA A 7 6.41 -17.92 11.69
C ALA A 7 6.84 -16.76 12.62
N PHE A 8 7.26 -17.06 13.85
CA PHE A 8 7.83 -16.07 14.75
C PHE A 8 9.22 -15.59 14.30
N GLU A 9 10.10 -16.47 13.84
CA GLU A 9 11.40 -16.07 13.26
C GLU A 9 11.22 -15.07 12.10
N LEU A 10 10.19 -15.27 11.26
CA LEU A 10 9.85 -14.34 10.18
C LEU A 10 9.33 -12.99 10.71
N ILE A 11 8.50 -12.98 11.74
CA ILE A 11 8.05 -11.75 12.40
C ILE A 11 9.26 -10.99 12.97
N ASP A 12 10.16 -11.69 13.65
CA ASP A 12 11.35 -11.10 14.23
C ASP A 12 12.22 -10.45 13.14
N LEU A 13 12.42 -11.12 12.00
CA LEU A 13 13.16 -10.56 10.85
C LEU A 13 12.46 -9.34 10.21
N ILE A 14 11.13 -9.33 10.14
CA ILE A 14 10.36 -8.19 9.64
C ILE A 14 10.47 -6.99 10.59
N THR A 15 10.46 -7.23 11.89
CA THR A 15 10.36 -6.21 12.94
C THR A 15 11.69 -5.87 13.61
N GLU A 16 12.79 -6.49 13.16
CA GLU A 16 14.14 -6.22 13.62
C GLU A 16 14.52 -4.75 13.39
N THR A 17 14.89 -4.06 14.47
CA THR A 17 15.49 -2.73 14.40
C THR A 17 16.97 -2.84 14.07
N ARG A 18 17.40 -2.22 12.97
CA ARG A 18 18.82 -2.13 12.59
C ARG A 18 19.36 -0.74 12.93
N SER A 19 20.53 -0.70 13.55
CA SER A 19 21.26 0.55 13.86
C SER A 19 22.55 0.68 13.03
N GLU A 20 22.65 -0.08 11.95
CA GLU A 20 23.81 -0.10 11.08
C GLU A 20 23.80 1.10 10.13
N ASN A 21 24.98 1.60 9.81
CA ASN A 21 25.17 2.63 8.79
C ASN A 21 26.03 2.05 7.66
N TYR A 22 25.77 2.49 6.43
CA TYR A 22 26.70 2.34 5.31
C TYR A 22 28.02 3.08 5.59
N GLN A 23 29.06 2.78 4.80
CA GLN A 23 30.39 3.37 4.97
C GLN A 23 30.40 4.90 4.86
N ASP A 24 29.42 5.48 4.16
CA ASP A 24 29.23 6.93 4.01
C ASP A 24 28.49 7.58 5.21
N GLY A 25 28.16 6.79 6.24
CA GLY A 25 27.46 7.25 7.44
C GLY A 25 25.94 7.32 7.29
N THR A 26 25.37 6.95 6.14
CA THR A 26 23.92 6.88 5.97
C THR A 26 23.34 5.62 6.65
N PRO A 27 22.20 5.72 7.36
CA PRO A 27 21.62 4.55 8.01
C PRO A 27 21.10 3.53 7.00
N VAL A 28 21.34 2.25 7.27
CA VAL A 28 20.78 1.14 6.49
C VAL A 28 19.26 1.12 6.70
N LEU A 29 18.51 0.98 5.61
CA LEU A 29 17.05 0.87 5.70
C LEU A 29 16.67 -0.40 6.47
N SER A 30 15.93 -0.23 7.56
CA SER A 30 15.38 -1.35 8.32
C SER A 30 13.94 -1.66 7.88
N LYS A 31 13.59 -2.94 7.83
CA LYS A 31 12.21 -3.37 7.54
C LYS A 31 11.22 -2.83 8.58
N HIS A 32 11.64 -2.79 9.84
CA HIS A 32 10.90 -2.14 10.92
C HIS A 32 10.53 -0.69 10.57
N ASP A 33 11.50 0.13 10.17
CA ASP A 33 11.23 1.55 9.90
C ASP A 33 10.43 1.77 8.63
N ILE A 34 10.63 0.91 7.63
CA ILE A 34 9.80 0.90 6.43
C ILE A 34 8.36 0.58 6.83
N LEU A 35 8.13 -0.54 7.51
CA LEU A 35 6.80 -1.02 7.88
C LEU A 35 6.04 0.00 8.74
N PHE A 36 6.67 0.49 9.81
CA PHE A 36 5.99 1.32 10.82
C PHE A 36 6.05 2.83 10.56
N PHE A 37 7.14 3.34 9.98
CA PHE A 37 7.33 4.79 9.78
C PHE A 37 7.26 5.25 8.33
N THR A 38 7.14 4.33 7.36
CA THR A 38 6.91 4.68 5.95
C THR A 38 5.55 4.19 5.50
N LEU A 39 5.31 2.87 5.53
CA LEU A 39 4.08 2.29 5.01
C LEU A 39 2.89 2.59 5.96
N SER A 40 3.09 2.41 7.27
CA SER A 40 2.07 2.70 8.28
C SER A 40 2.08 4.16 8.76
N TYR A 41 2.81 5.05 8.11
CA TYR A 41 3.03 6.42 8.61
C TYR A 41 1.72 7.15 8.97
N TYR A 42 0.72 7.04 8.10
CA TYR A 42 -0.59 7.67 8.22
C TYR A 42 -1.49 7.07 9.33
N ILE A 43 -1.07 5.94 9.88
CA ILE A 43 -1.73 5.22 10.98
C ILE A 43 -1.21 5.72 12.34
N TYR A 44 0.08 6.08 12.41
CA TYR A 44 0.77 6.42 13.66
C TYR A 44 1.09 7.91 13.82
N SER A 45 0.83 8.75 12.80
CA SER A 45 1.09 10.19 12.87
C SER A 45 0.05 10.92 13.74
N TYR A 46 0.42 11.23 14.98
CA TYR A 46 -0.26 12.26 15.77
C TYR A 46 -0.16 13.61 15.07
N VAL A 47 -1.20 14.45 15.21
CA VAL A 47 -1.16 15.86 14.79
C VAL A 47 -0.12 16.60 15.66
N SER A 48 1.13 16.63 15.23
CA SER A 48 2.16 17.42 15.90
C SER A 48 2.19 18.83 15.31
N LYS A 49 2.00 19.84 16.15
CA LYS A 49 2.05 21.26 15.77
C LYS A 49 3.34 21.58 15.01
N GLY A 50 3.21 22.04 13.76
CA GLY A 50 4.35 22.47 12.93
C GLY A 50 5.04 21.40 12.09
N LYS A 51 4.71 20.11 12.26
CA LYS A 51 5.08 19.09 11.27
C LYS A 51 3.95 18.90 10.27
N PRO A 52 4.22 18.43 9.04
CA PRO A 52 3.15 18.04 8.14
C PRO A 52 2.36 16.92 8.83
N TYR A 53 1.12 17.19 9.27
CA TYR A 53 0.11 16.14 9.28
C TYR A 53 0.11 15.58 7.86
N PRO A 54 0.11 14.27 7.63
CA PRO A 54 0.27 13.78 6.28
C PRO A 54 -0.81 14.40 5.39
N ARG A 55 -0.42 15.37 4.55
CA ARG A 55 -1.39 16.23 3.85
C ARG A 55 -1.85 15.54 2.58
N ILE A 56 -0.99 14.69 2.06
CA ILE A 56 -1.10 14.10 0.75
C ILE A 56 -0.89 12.59 0.90
N PHE A 57 -1.98 11.85 1.10
CA PHE A 57 -1.96 10.39 1.09
C PHE A 57 -2.15 9.88 -0.34
N PRO A 58 -1.43 8.85 -0.79
CA PRO A 58 -0.22 8.23 -0.22
C PRO A 58 1.09 8.95 -0.62
N GLY A 59 1.00 10.14 -1.23
CA GLY A 59 2.10 10.83 -1.91
C GLY A 59 3.37 11.09 -1.11
N GLU A 60 3.30 11.32 0.21
CA GLU A 60 4.50 11.53 1.03
C GLU A 60 5.31 10.24 1.19
N ALA A 61 4.63 9.11 1.42
CA ALA A 61 5.28 7.80 1.50
C ALA A 61 5.85 7.40 0.12
N LEU A 62 5.11 7.64 -0.97
CA LEU A 62 5.61 7.37 -2.32
C LEU A 62 6.83 8.24 -2.68
N SER A 63 6.81 9.52 -2.31
CA SER A 63 7.99 10.42 -2.46
C SER A 63 9.22 9.85 -1.75
N LYS A 64 9.05 9.40 -0.49
CA LYS A 64 10.13 8.81 0.31
C LYS A 64 10.67 7.52 -0.31
N ILE A 65 9.77 6.64 -0.76
CA ILE A 65 10.14 5.39 -1.42
C ILE A 65 10.92 5.66 -2.71
N ASN A 66 10.41 6.54 -3.58
CA ASN A 66 11.03 6.81 -4.88
C ASN A 66 12.38 7.53 -4.76
N ALA A 67 12.63 8.27 -3.67
CA ALA A 67 13.95 8.89 -3.43
C ALA A 67 15.08 7.85 -3.28
N ASN A 68 14.78 6.63 -2.84
CA ASN A 68 15.72 5.50 -2.83
C ASN A 68 15.02 4.21 -3.27
N ARG A 69 14.45 4.26 -4.48
CA ARG A 69 13.47 3.30 -4.97
C ARG A 69 13.94 1.85 -4.91
N THR A 70 15.17 1.58 -5.35
CA THR A 70 15.73 0.22 -5.42
C THR A 70 15.80 -0.43 -4.04
N GLU A 71 16.34 0.28 -3.06
CA GLU A 71 16.51 -0.24 -1.71
C GLU A 71 15.15 -0.40 -1.00
N TYR A 72 14.25 0.59 -1.09
CA TYR A 72 12.91 0.47 -0.52
C TYR A 72 12.14 -0.71 -1.13
N LEU A 73 12.15 -0.85 -2.46
CA LEU A 73 11.43 -1.95 -3.11
C LEU A 73 11.98 -3.31 -2.70
N ARG A 74 13.31 -3.47 -2.60
CA ARG A 74 13.91 -4.71 -2.09
C ARG A 74 13.33 -5.08 -0.72
N GLU A 75 13.36 -4.13 0.22
CA GLU A 75 12.89 -4.39 1.58
C GLU A 75 11.36 -4.62 1.63
N ILE A 76 10.56 -3.88 0.86
CA ILE A 76 9.10 -4.06 0.80
C ILE A 76 8.74 -5.43 0.22
N TYR A 77 9.43 -5.88 -0.84
CA TYR A 77 9.24 -7.23 -1.39
C TYR A 77 9.63 -8.31 -0.38
N GLU A 78 10.71 -8.12 0.38
CA GLU A 78 11.11 -9.05 1.44
C GLU A 78 10.06 -9.10 2.57
N ILE A 79 9.54 -7.95 3.01
CA ILE A 79 8.43 -7.89 3.98
C ILE A 79 7.22 -8.66 3.45
N ALA A 80 6.81 -8.40 2.21
CA ALA A 80 5.65 -9.08 1.59
C ALA A 80 5.85 -10.60 1.53
N SER A 81 7.04 -11.05 1.10
CA SER A 81 7.38 -12.48 1.00
C SER A 81 7.34 -13.17 2.37
N MET A 82 8.02 -12.60 3.38
CA MET A 82 8.08 -13.17 4.72
C MET A 82 6.71 -13.15 5.41
N ALA A 83 5.95 -12.07 5.27
CA ALA A 83 4.62 -11.94 5.85
C ALA A 83 3.62 -12.94 5.22
N LYS A 84 3.73 -13.19 3.91
CA LYS A 84 2.96 -14.23 3.22
C LYS A 84 3.31 -15.63 3.69
N GLU A 85 4.61 -15.94 3.84
CA GLU A 85 5.05 -17.23 4.41
C GLU A 85 4.50 -17.41 5.83
N ALA A 86 4.65 -16.39 6.69
CA ALA A 86 4.16 -16.43 8.06
C ALA A 86 2.62 -16.58 8.12
N SER A 87 1.87 -15.93 7.22
CA SER A 87 0.42 -16.07 7.13
C SER A 87 0.00 -17.50 6.80
N MET A 88 0.66 -18.17 5.85
CA MET A 88 0.38 -19.57 5.54
C MET A 88 0.65 -20.47 6.76
N LEU A 89 1.78 -20.27 7.43
CA LEU A 89 2.15 -21.04 8.62
C LEU A 89 1.17 -20.83 9.78
N PHE A 90 0.79 -19.58 10.08
CA PHE A 90 -0.17 -19.29 11.13
C PHE A 90 -1.60 -19.72 10.79
N SER A 91 -1.98 -19.74 9.51
CA SER A 91 -3.27 -20.29 9.08
C SER A 91 -3.39 -21.77 9.45
N GLU A 92 -2.34 -22.54 9.23
CA GLU A 92 -2.31 -23.96 9.61
C GLU A 92 -2.29 -24.15 11.13
N VAL A 93 -1.53 -23.32 11.87
CA VAL A 93 -1.51 -23.37 13.34
C VAL A 93 -2.86 -22.97 13.95
N ALA A 94 -3.54 -21.98 13.36
CA ALA A 94 -4.85 -21.51 13.79
C ALA A 94 -5.97 -22.51 13.50
N ALA A 95 -5.79 -23.38 12.51
CA ALA A 95 -6.72 -24.45 12.17
C ALA A 95 -6.55 -25.72 13.03
N ASP A 96 -5.41 -25.88 13.72
CA ASP A 96 -5.15 -27.05 14.56
C ASP A 96 -5.82 -26.89 15.94
N PRO A 97 -6.86 -27.68 16.28
CA PRO A 97 -7.58 -27.55 17.55
C PRO A 97 -6.74 -27.93 18.78
N ARG A 98 -5.57 -28.56 18.58
CA ARG A 98 -4.62 -28.86 19.67
C ARG A 98 -3.78 -27.65 20.07
N CYS A 99 -3.75 -26.61 19.24
CA CYS A 99 -3.03 -25.37 19.49
C CYS A 99 -3.93 -24.32 20.16
N ASN A 100 -3.32 -23.25 20.67
CA ASN A 100 -4.06 -22.06 21.09
C ASN A 100 -4.55 -21.29 19.84
N THR A 101 -5.66 -21.74 19.27
CA THR A 101 -6.21 -21.22 18.01
C THR A 101 -6.56 -19.74 18.11
N LYS A 102 -7.06 -19.26 19.25
CA LYS A 102 -7.34 -17.84 19.49
C LYS A 102 -6.08 -16.99 19.36
N LEU A 103 -4.99 -17.41 20.00
CA LEU A 103 -3.72 -16.67 19.93
C LEU A 103 -3.11 -16.76 18.53
N ALA A 104 -3.15 -17.93 17.89
CA ALA A 104 -2.66 -18.12 16.53
C ALA A 104 -3.39 -17.21 15.53
N LYS A 105 -4.72 -17.09 15.62
CA LYS A 105 -5.51 -16.17 14.78
C LYS A 105 -5.12 -14.70 14.97
N ARG A 106 -4.69 -14.30 16.17
CA ARG A 106 -4.23 -12.93 16.42
C ARG A 106 -2.90 -12.62 15.75
N PHE A 107 -1.98 -13.58 15.75
CA PHE A 107 -0.70 -13.43 15.04
C PHE A 107 -0.88 -13.55 13.53
N LEU A 108 -1.79 -14.43 13.08
CA LEU A 108 -2.20 -14.51 11.69
C LEU A 108 -2.66 -13.14 11.18
N TYR A 109 -3.55 -12.47 11.92
CA TYR A 109 -3.98 -11.12 11.57
C TYR A 109 -2.80 -10.14 11.45
N GLU A 110 -1.83 -10.16 12.38
CA GLU A 110 -0.71 -9.22 12.33
C GLU A 110 0.14 -9.40 11.08
N VAL A 111 0.50 -10.65 10.74
CA VAL A 111 1.29 -10.91 9.53
C VAL A 111 0.50 -10.64 8.25
N GLU A 112 -0.81 -10.84 8.26
CA GLU A 112 -1.67 -10.47 7.14
C GLU A 112 -1.83 -8.97 6.98
N ASN A 113 -1.80 -8.21 8.08
CA ASN A 113 -1.73 -6.77 8.05
C ASN A 113 -0.41 -6.30 7.42
N TYR A 114 0.73 -6.88 7.82
CA TYR A 114 2.03 -6.55 7.23
C TYR A 114 2.06 -6.85 5.72
N TYR A 115 1.56 -8.03 5.34
CA TYR A 115 1.45 -8.41 3.94
C TYR A 115 0.55 -7.46 3.15
N CYS A 116 -0.64 -7.17 3.68
CA CYS A 116 -1.59 -6.27 3.03
C CYS A 116 -1.01 -4.87 2.85
N LEU A 117 -0.28 -4.37 3.85
CA LEU A 117 0.33 -3.06 3.78
C LEU A 117 1.47 -3.00 2.76
N ALA A 118 2.34 -4.00 2.73
CA ALA A 118 3.41 -4.08 1.73
C ALA A 118 2.83 -4.14 0.31
N GLU A 119 1.83 -4.98 0.09
CA GLU A 119 1.19 -5.13 -1.21
C GLU A 119 0.41 -3.89 -1.66
N ASP A 120 -0.16 -3.10 -0.74
CA ASP A 120 -0.79 -1.82 -1.09
C ASP A 120 0.22 -0.87 -1.74
N PHE A 121 1.42 -0.75 -1.16
CA PHE A 121 2.45 0.12 -1.68
C PHE A 121 3.13 -0.44 -2.93
N LEU A 122 3.34 -1.75 -3.02
CA LEU A 122 3.81 -2.39 -4.26
C LEU A 122 2.81 -2.16 -5.40
N ALA A 123 1.51 -2.28 -5.12
CA ALA A 123 0.47 -2.00 -6.11
C ALA A 123 0.48 -0.53 -6.52
N LEU A 124 0.57 0.41 -5.59
CA LEU A 124 0.67 1.85 -5.89
C LEU A 124 1.87 2.18 -6.77
N ILE A 125 3.04 1.62 -6.47
CA ILE A 125 4.26 1.85 -7.27
C ILE A 125 4.09 1.27 -8.67
N LYS A 126 3.51 0.07 -8.78
CA LYS A 126 3.24 -0.54 -10.09
C LYS A 126 2.17 0.23 -10.88
N MET A 127 1.13 0.74 -10.23
CA MET A 127 0.15 1.61 -10.88
C MET A 127 0.79 2.90 -11.40
N MET A 128 1.71 3.48 -10.61
CA MET A 128 2.49 4.65 -10.99
C MET A 128 3.40 4.36 -12.19
N ASP A 129 4.12 3.22 -12.21
CA ASP A 129 4.93 2.82 -13.37
C ASP A 129 4.08 2.66 -14.63
N ILE A 130 2.94 1.99 -14.50
CA ILE A 130 1.98 1.80 -15.59
C ILE A 130 1.42 3.15 -16.08
N ALA A 131 1.23 4.12 -15.17
CA ALA A 131 0.80 5.48 -15.51
C ALA A 131 1.91 6.32 -16.15
N ASP A 132 3.17 6.11 -15.78
CA ASP A 132 4.33 6.79 -16.36
C ASP A 132 4.63 6.25 -17.76
N GLU A 133 4.45 4.95 -18.00
CA GLU A 133 4.51 4.31 -19.32
C GLU A 133 3.55 4.94 -20.33
N LEU A 134 2.46 5.58 -19.87
CA LEU A 134 1.52 6.28 -20.74
C LEU A 134 2.06 7.61 -21.29
N LYS A 135 3.10 8.23 -20.69
CA LYS A 135 3.40 9.66 -20.86
C LYS A 135 2.12 10.48 -21.06
N MET A 136 1.24 10.37 -20.08
CA MET A 136 0.20 11.38 -19.86
C MET A 136 0.91 12.74 -19.88
N PRO A 137 0.46 13.74 -20.66
CA PRO A 137 1.09 15.04 -20.61
C PRO A 137 0.96 15.57 -19.18
N SER A 138 2.05 15.51 -18.42
CA SER A 138 2.31 16.49 -17.37
C SER A 138 2.23 17.84 -18.08
N ASN A 139 1.41 18.74 -17.55
CA ASN A 139 1.04 20.01 -18.16
C ASN A 139 2.20 21.03 -18.31
N ASP A 140 3.42 20.57 -18.51
CA ASP A 140 4.62 21.38 -18.63
C ASP A 140 5.40 20.95 -19.88
N GLY A 141 5.19 21.65 -20.99
CA GLY A 141 6.04 21.59 -22.18
C GLY A 141 5.27 21.47 -23.49
N ASP A 142 5.10 22.61 -24.17
CA ASP A 142 4.92 22.67 -25.61
C ASP A 142 6.03 21.85 -26.28
N ASP A 143 5.71 20.72 -26.89
CA ASP A 143 6.60 20.06 -27.83
C ASP A 143 5.80 19.64 -29.07
N ASP A 144 5.68 20.61 -29.98
CA ASP A 144 5.19 20.49 -31.35
C ASP A 144 6.14 19.58 -32.15
N ASN A 145 6.03 18.26 -32.01
CA ASN A 145 6.52 17.35 -33.05
C ASN A 145 5.98 15.91 -32.97
N CYS A 146 4.69 15.72 -33.20
CA CYS A 146 4.13 14.40 -33.46
C CYS A 146 3.68 14.30 -34.93
N ASN A 147 4.46 13.53 -35.68
CA ASN A 147 4.23 13.19 -37.08
C ASN A 147 2.84 12.55 -37.26
N ASP A 148 2.07 13.13 -38.18
CA ASP A 148 0.60 13.11 -38.28
C ASP A 148 0.04 11.81 -38.90
N ASN A 149 0.47 10.64 -38.41
CA ASN A 149 0.04 9.35 -38.98
C ASN A 149 -0.16 8.21 -37.96
N CYS A 150 -0.33 8.55 -36.69
CA CYS A 150 -0.73 7.60 -35.65
C CYS A 150 -2.27 7.57 -35.59
N ASN A 151 -2.87 6.51 -36.13
CA ASN A 151 -4.32 6.29 -36.13
C ASN A 151 -4.94 6.52 -34.73
N ASP A 152 -5.78 7.54 -34.59
CA ASP A 152 -6.34 8.08 -33.33
C ASP A 152 -7.00 7.01 -32.43
N ASN A 153 -7.54 5.95 -33.05
CA ASN A 153 -8.15 4.80 -32.36
C ASN A 153 -7.15 3.93 -31.56
N CYS A 154 -5.87 3.90 -31.92
CA CYS A 154 -4.86 3.06 -31.26
C CYS A 154 -4.50 3.61 -29.88
N THR A 155 -4.39 4.93 -29.77
CA THR A 155 -4.03 5.65 -28.54
C THR A 155 -5.16 5.60 -27.52
N ASP A 156 -6.42 5.75 -27.95
CA ASP A 156 -7.59 5.66 -27.07
C ASP A 156 -7.80 4.25 -26.52
N THR A 157 -7.64 3.22 -27.35
CA THR A 157 -7.74 1.81 -26.93
C THR A 157 -6.63 1.44 -25.93
N TYR A 158 -5.40 1.92 -26.16
CA TYR A 158 -4.28 1.71 -25.23
C TYR A 158 -4.54 2.39 -23.88
N ARG A 159 -4.96 3.65 -23.89
CA ARG A 159 -5.29 4.42 -22.68
C ARG A 159 -6.38 3.75 -21.84
N LYS A 160 -7.46 3.31 -22.48
CA LYS A 160 -8.53 2.53 -21.83
C LYS A 160 -8.01 1.26 -21.17
N THR A 161 -7.14 0.52 -21.85
CA THR A 161 -6.54 -0.70 -21.32
C THR A 161 -5.72 -0.43 -20.07
N ILE A 162 -4.95 0.65 -20.05
CA ILE A 162 -4.15 1.02 -18.88
C ILE A 162 -5.02 1.47 -17.70
N ILE A 163 -6.01 2.34 -17.96
CA ILE A 163 -7.00 2.75 -16.96
C ILE A 163 -7.66 1.53 -16.32
N GLU A 164 -8.06 0.56 -17.15
CA GLU A 164 -8.67 -0.69 -16.68
C GLU A 164 -7.72 -1.50 -15.79
N LYS A 165 -6.43 -1.60 -16.14
CA LYS A 165 -5.42 -2.28 -15.32
C LYS A 165 -5.28 -1.62 -13.94
N ILE A 166 -5.14 -0.29 -13.89
CA ILE A 166 -4.99 0.45 -12.63
C ILE A 166 -6.27 0.32 -11.79
N LYS A 167 -7.45 0.46 -12.42
CA LYS A 167 -8.75 0.29 -11.76
C LYS A 167 -8.88 -1.10 -11.13
N ASN A 168 -8.53 -2.15 -11.86
CA ASN A 168 -8.59 -3.53 -11.34
C ASN A 168 -7.63 -3.75 -10.17
N MET A 169 -6.40 -3.21 -10.26
CA MET A 169 -5.48 -3.26 -9.13
C MET A 169 -6.02 -2.50 -7.90
N ALA A 170 -6.66 -1.35 -8.09
CA ALA A 170 -7.26 -0.59 -6.99
C ALA A 170 -8.42 -1.38 -6.34
N LEU A 171 -9.25 -2.01 -7.16
CA LEU A 171 -10.31 -2.90 -6.71
C LEU A 171 -9.76 -4.09 -5.89
N GLU A 172 -8.70 -4.74 -6.36
CA GLU A 172 -8.04 -5.83 -5.63
C GLU A 172 -7.54 -5.37 -4.26
N ARG A 173 -6.92 -4.18 -4.17
CA ARG A 173 -6.43 -3.64 -2.90
C ARG A 173 -7.56 -3.26 -1.94
N LYS A 174 -8.64 -2.66 -2.45
CA LYS A 174 -9.86 -2.40 -1.68
C LYS A 174 -10.43 -3.69 -1.08
N ILE A 175 -10.54 -4.76 -1.88
CA ILE A 175 -11.03 -6.06 -1.41
C ILE A 175 -10.09 -6.65 -0.35
N GLY A 176 -8.78 -6.61 -0.58
CA GLY A 176 -7.78 -7.06 0.40
C GLY A 176 -7.93 -6.38 1.76
N ARG A 177 -8.20 -5.07 1.77
CA ARG A 177 -8.48 -4.32 3.00
C ARG A 177 -9.78 -4.73 3.68
N LEU A 178 -10.86 -4.95 2.93
CA LEU A 178 -12.14 -5.42 3.49
C LEU A 178 -12.02 -6.82 4.13
N VAL A 179 -11.25 -7.72 3.51
CA VAL A 179 -10.94 -9.04 4.09
C VAL A 179 -10.19 -8.89 5.40
N LEU A 180 -9.18 -8.02 5.45
CA LEU A 180 -8.41 -7.76 6.66
C LEU A 180 -9.27 -7.13 7.77
N MET A 181 -10.19 -6.21 7.42
CA MET A 181 -11.14 -5.61 8.35
C MET A 181 -12.10 -6.65 8.95
N THR A 182 -12.59 -7.59 8.14
CA THR A 182 -13.41 -8.71 8.65
C THR A 182 -12.62 -9.55 9.66
N ARG A 183 -11.35 -9.86 9.35
CA ARG A 183 -10.47 -10.61 10.27
C ARG A 183 -10.14 -9.83 11.54
N LEU A 184 -10.01 -8.50 11.46
CA LEU A 184 -9.83 -7.64 12.62
C LEU A 184 -10.99 -7.85 13.61
N GLU A 185 -12.23 -7.75 13.13
CA GLU A 185 -13.45 -7.91 13.94
C GLU A 185 -13.53 -9.28 14.60
N GLU A 186 -13.12 -10.34 13.90
CA GLU A 186 -13.16 -11.71 14.41
C GLU A 186 -12.08 -12.03 15.45
N THR A 187 -10.94 -11.31 15.43
CA THR A 187 -9.72 -11.76 16.14
C THR A 187 -9.20 -10.82 17.21
N LYS A 188 -9.37 -9.50 17.04
CA LYS A 188 -8.86 -8.48 17.97
C LYS A 188 -9.89 -8.07 19.00
N GLU A 189 -9.36 -7.56 20.09
CA GLU A 189 -10.13 -7.07 21.22
C GLU A 189 -10.91 -5.81 20.85
N GLU A 190 -12.11 -5.71 21.41
CA GLU A 190 -13.05 -4.62 21.14
C GLU A 190 -12.43 -3.23 21.32
N PHE A 191 -11.58 -3.06 22.35
CA PHE A 191 -10.91 -1.79 22.62
C PHE A 191 -9.88 -1.37 21.55
N LEU A 192 -9.41 -2.29 20.71
CA LEU A 192 -8.51 -2.01 19.58
C LEU A 192 -9.28 -1.70 18.28
N LEU A 193 -10.53 -2.17 18.17
CA LEU A 193 -11.28 -2.15 16.92
C LEU A 193 -11.44 -0.73 16.38
N ALA A 194 -11.84 0.24 17.19
CA ALA A 194 -12.11 1.60 16.71
C ALA A 194 -10.88 2.23 16.02
N SER A 195 -9.69 2.10 16.62
CA SER A 195 -8.46 2.66 16.06
C SER A 195 -8.03 1.90 14.80
N HIS A 196 -7.96 0.57 14.86
CA HIS A 196 -7.48 -0.24 13.74
C HIS A 196 -8.45 -0.19 12.55
N MET A 197 -9.76 -0.15 12.81
CA MET A 197 -10.79 -0.06 11.77
C MET A 197 -10.71 1.28 11.03
N ARG A 198 -10.53 2.40 11.75
CA ARG A 198 -10.27 3.71 11.11
C ARG A 198 -9.07 3.61 10.17
N ASN A 199 -7.97 3.04 10.64
CA ASN A 199 -6.73 2.95 9.88
C ASN A 199 -6.89 2.15 8.59
N HIS A 200 -7.55 1.00 8.63
CA HIS A 200 -7.87 0.23 7.43
C HIS A 200 -8.87 0.95 6.52
N SER A 201 -9.83 1.67 7.10
CA SER A 201 -10.82 2.43 6.33
C SER A 201 -10.18 3.52 5.49
N ILE A 202 -9.10 4.16 5.95
CA ILE A 202 -8.35 5.16 5.16
C ILE A 202 -7.82 4.52 3.87
N PHE A 203 -7.06 3.42 3.97
CA PHE A 203 -6.52 2.73 2.79
C PHE A 203 -7.63 2.19 1.89
N MET A 204 -8.63 1.54 2.48
CA MET A 204 -9.78 0.98 1.76
C MET A 204 -10.52 2.07 0.98
N GLN A 205 -10.85 3.18 1.64
CA GLN A 205 -11.58 4.28 1.02
C GLN A 205 -10.75 4.97 -0.06
N PHE A 206 -9.43 5.13 0.13
CA PHE A 206 -8.56 5.65 -0.92
C PHE A 206 -8.61 4.78 -2.20
N PHE A 207 -8.47 3.46 -2.06
CA PHE A 207 -8.54 2.58 -3.23
C PHE A 207 -9.94 2.56 -3.86
N ALA A 208 -11.00 2.69 -3.06
CA ALA A 208 -12.36 2.85 -3.57
C ALA A 208 -12.56 4.16 -4.33
N ASP A 209 -11.99 5.26 -3.83
CA ASP A 209 -12.03 6.57 -4.48
C ASP A 209 -11.25 6.58 -5.79
N LEU A 210 -10.07 5.93 -5.82
CA LEU A 210 -9.28 5.75 -7.05
C LEU A 210 -10.02 4.89 -8.08
N GLU A 211 -10.60 3.77 -7.66
CA GLU A 211 -11.40 2.91 -8.53
C GLU A 211 -12.62 3.66 -9.09
N GLY A 212 -13.35 4.36 -8.23
CA GLY A 212 -14.51 5.17 -8.61
C GLY A 212 -14.15 6.33 -9.53
N TYR A 213 -13.02 7.01 -9.30
CA TYR A 213 -12.52 8.05 -10.21
C TYR A 213 -12.27 7.49 -11.61
N LEU A 214 -11.58 6.35 -11.70
CA LEU A 214 -11.25 5.71 -12.98
C LEU A 214 -12.48 5.14 -13.69
N ALA A 215 -13.48 4.67 -12.95
CA ALA A 215 -14.73 4.14 -13.52
C ALA A 215 -15.65 5.23 -14.09
N ASN A 216 -15.63 6.43 -13.49
CA ASN A 216 -16.59 7.50 -13.80
C ASN A 216 -15.99 8.68 -14.58
N THR A 217 -14.68 8.68 -14.83
CA THR A 217 -14.00 9.72 -15.60
C THR A 217 -13.76 9.23 -17.03
N ARG A 218 -14.02 10.09 -18.02
CA ARG A 218 -13.73 9.74 -19.41
C ARG A 218 -12.22 9.52 -19.58
N PRO A 219 -11.78 8.51 -20.36
CA PRO A 219 -10.36 8.18 -20.47
C PRO A 219 -9.46 9.38 -20.74
N GLU A 220 -9.86 10.27 -21.66
CA GLU A 220 -9.16 11.48 -22.04
C GLU A 220 -9.02 12.52 -20.91
N GLU A 221 -9.89 12.49 -19.90
CA GLU A 221 -9.89 13.40 -18.75
C GLU A 221 -9.14 12.83 -17.54
N VAL A 222 -8.79 11.54 -17.55
CA VAL A 222 -8.06 10.90 -16.46
C VAL A 222 -6.67 11.52 -16.34
N LYS A 223 -6.36 12.02 -15.14
CA LYS A 223 -5.05 12.51 -14.72
C LYS A 223 -4.62 11.72 -13.49
N LEU A 224 -3.42 11.16 -13.52
CA LEU A 224 -2.88 10.37 -12.42
C LEU A 224 -1.58 10.99 -11.92
N ASN A 225 -1.67 11.73 -10.83
CA ASN A 225 -0.51 12.20 -10.08
C ASN A 225 -0.44 11.44 -8.75
N PHE A 226 0.37 10.37 -8.69
CA PHE A 226 0.48 9.55 -7.48
C PHE A 226 1.10 10.29 -6.29
N TYR A 227 1.79 11.41 -6.52
CA TYR A 227 2.33 12.26 -5.47
C TYR A 227 1.31 13.24 -4.90
N ASP A 228 0.20 13.52 -5.62
CA ASP A 228 -0.91 14.33 -5.12
C ASP A 228 -2.25 13.89 -5.71
N MET A 229 -2.96 13.04 -4.96
CA MET A 229 -4.27 12.50 -5.33
C MET A 229 -5.43 13.15 -4.56
N ARG A 230 -5.26 14.36 -4.04
CA ARG A 230 -6.36 15.01 -3.28
C ARG A 230 -7.61 15.28 -4.12
N TYR A 231 -7.48 15.34 -5.44
CA TYR A 231 -8.59 15.59 -6.36
C TYR A 231 -9.60 14.43 -6.45
N LEU A 232 -9.22 13.20 -6.05
CA LEU A 232 -10.13 12.05 -6.01
C LEU A 232 -10.70 11.78 -4.61
N GLU A 233 -10.27 12.49 -3.57
CA GLU A 233 -10.71 12.25 -2.19
C GLU A 233 -12.22 12.54 -2.01
N SER A 234 -12.97 11.50 -1.68
CA SER A 234 -14.38 11.60 -1.31
C SER A 234 -14.57 12.31 0.04
N GLU A 235 -15.81 12.77 0.29
CA GLU A 235 -16.18 13.28 1.62
C GLU A 235 -16.04 12.23 2.73
N ALA A 236 -16.18 10.93 2.39
CA ALA A 236 -15.94 9.85 3.32
C ALA A 236 -14.46 9.78 3.71
N PHE A 237 -13.55 9.84 2.72
CA PHE A 237 -12.11 9.85 2.96
C PHE A 237 -11.68 11.05 3.82
N LYS A 238 -12.18 12.25 3.51
CA LYS A 238 -11.89 13.47 4.28
C LYS A 238 -12.32 13.37 5.74
N LYS A 239 -13.45 12.70 6.04
CA LYS A 239 -13.93 12.49 7.43
C LYS A 239 -13.13 11.45 8.21
N LEU A 240 -12.43 10.55 7.52
CA LEU A 240 -11.56 9.55 8.16
C LEU A 240 -10.22 10.14 8.58
N ARG A 241 -9.75 11.20 7.90
CA ARG A 241 -8.53 11.94 8.21
C ARG A 241 -8.71 12.86 9.40
#